data_AF-A0A7J7K0I7-F1
#
_entry.id   AF-A0A7J7K0I7-F1
#
_cell.length_a   1.000
_cell.length_b   1.000
_cell.length_c   1.000
_cell.angle_alpha   90.00
_cell.angle_beta   90.00
_cell.angle_gamma   90.00
#
_symmetry.space_group_name_H-M   'P 1'
#
loop_
_entity.id
_entity.type
_entity.pdbx_description
1 polymer ?
#
loop_
_entity_poly.entity_id
_entity_poly.type
_entity_poly.pdbx_seq_one_letter_code
_entity_poly.pdbx_strand_id
1 'polypeptide(L)'
;MKGPNTILLYCKDFQIVSLTFPPSSSGDCAKVASSINKLSNIVDVPLSYPFYYTNQFPILEDGWLAFTLHSEFAKYTNKADFRITDINRNFQVCSSYSSQVLVPKSVEDEVVCKAASHRQSNRFPVLSYIHKATGTYLARASQIISTKRCKEDEALLNAYVLPGKKAFIVDIRTYSSGRPTRGKESESNYPLWKYIFRPVQKWQALQDSFTSLIDGCISMPSTYQYNVL
;
A
#
# COMPACT_ATOMS: atom_id res chain seq x y z
N MET A 1 25.98 -20.10 24.64
CA MET A 1 26.93 -19.09 24.12
C MET A 1 27.68 -19.71 22.94
N LYS A 2 27.24 -19.47 21.69
CA LYS A 2 27.93 -19.89 20.46
C LYS A 2 28.98 -18.80 20.13
N GLY A 3 30.23 -19.20 19.88
CA GLY A 3 31.44 -18.37 19.99
C GLY A 3 31.64 -17.26 18.92
N PRO A 4 32.73 -16.48 19.03
CA PRO A 4 32.97 -15.20 18.33
C PRO A 4 33.17 -15.27 16.80
N ASN A 5 33.03 -16.45 16.18
CA ASN A 5 33.37 -16.68 14.77
C ASN A 5 32.20 -17.24 13.94
N THR A 6 30.96 -17.04 14.37
CA THR A 6 29.78 -17.44 13.61
C THR A 6 28.85 -16.26 13.39
N ILE A 7 28.42 -16.05 12.14
CA ILE A 7 27.39 -15.08 11.77
C ILE A 7 26.12 -15.84 11.42
N LEU A 8 25.00 -15.48 12.06
CA LEU A 8 23.67 -15.97 11.73
C LEU A 8 22.90 -14.88 10.98
N LEU A 9 22.44 -15.20 9.77
CA LEU A 9 21.62 -14.32 8.96
C LEU A 9 20.19 -14.83 8.93
N TYR A 10 19.25 -13.99 9.35
CA TYR A 10 17.82 -14.25 9.29
C TYR A 10 17.25 -13.53 8.06
N CYS A 11 16.86 -14.30 7.05
CA CYS A 11 16.46 -13.77 5.77
C CYS A 11 14.93 -13.60 5.68
N LYS A 12 14.48 -12.69 4.81
CA LYS A 12 13.04 -12.42 4.59
C LYS A 12 12.30 -13.58 3.89
N ASP A 13 13.04 -14.53 3.33
CA ASP A 13 12.55 -15.74 2.68
C ASP A 13 12.51 -16.96 3.63
N PHE A 14 12.53 -16.71 4.95
CA PHE A 14 12.47 -17.72 6.01
C PHE A 14 13.71 -18.61 6.14
N GLN A 15 14.77 -18.33 5.38
CA GLN A 15 16.02 -19.08 5.51
C GLN A 15 16.88 -18.51 6.64
N ILE A 16 17.53 -19.42 7.38
CA ILE A 16 18.63 -19.07 8.28
C ILE A 16 19.92 -19.55 7.65
N VAL A 17 20.82 -18.60 7.37
CA VAL A 17 22.15 -18.90 6.86
C VAL A 17 23.15 -18.77 8.01
N SER A 18 23.89 -19.84 8.28
CA SER A 18 24.97 -19.85 9.27
C SER A 18 26.32 -19.84 8.56
N LEU A 19 27.10 -18.79 8.79
CA LEU A 19 28.48 -18.65 8.29
C LEU A 19 29.44 -18.88 9.45
N THR A 20 30.21 -19.97 9.40
CA THR A 20 31.20 -20.31 10.42
C THR A 20 32.60 -20.06 9.88
N PHE A 21 33.38 -19.26 10.60
CA PHE A 21 34.76 -18.93 10.27
C PHE A 21 35.74 -19.74 11.12
N PRO A 22 36.90 -20.14 10.56
CA PRO A 22 37.96 -20.78 11.33
C PRO A 22 38.41 -19.93 12.54
N PRO A 23 38.85 -20.55 13.65
CA PRO A 23 39.39 -19.84 14.82
C PRO A 23 40.48 -18.81 14.50
N SER A 24 41.31 -19.11 13.50
CA SER A 24 42.41 -18.26 13.01
C SER A 24 41.96 -16.97 12.32
N SER A 25 40.68 -16.85 11.92
CA SER A 25 40.17 -15.77 11.06
C SER A 25 39.12 -14.90 11.77
N SER A 26 39.20 -14.76 13.09
CA SER A 26 38.23 -13.97 13.89
C SER A 26 38.13 -12.51 13.44
N GLY A 27 39.25 -11.91 13.02
CA GLY A 27 39.28 -10.56 12.45
C GLY A 27 38.48 -10.42 11.15
N ASP A 28 38.42 -11.47 10.33
CA ASP A 28 37.67 -11.44 9.07
C ASP A 28 36.17 -11.67 9.31
N CYS A 29 35.80 -12.51 10.28
CA CYS A 29 34.41 -12.63 10.74
C CYS A 29 33.85 -11.26 11.15
N ALA A 30 34.61 -10.48 11.92
CA ALA A 30 34.20 -9.12 12.32
C ALA A 30 34.05 -8.16 11.13
N LYS A 31 34.97 -8.20 10.15
CA LYS A 31 34.89 -7.37 8.94
C LYS A 31 33.68 -7.74 8.07
N VAL A 32 33.41 -9.04 7.90
CA VAL A 32 32.24 -9.53 7.15
C VAL A 32 30.96 -9.11 7.84
N ALA A 33 30.85 -9.32 9.16
CA ALA A 33 29.69 -8.87 9.94
C ALA A 33 29.46 -7.35 9.81
N SER A 34 30.52 -6.55 9.89
CA SER A 34 30.44 -5.10 9.69
C SER A 34 29.94 -4.73 8.28
N SER A 35 30.43 -5.42 7.26
CA SER A 35 30.05 -5.18 5.86
C SER A 35 28.60 -5.56 5.59
N ILE A 36 28.16 -6.73 6.06
CA ILE A 36 26.77 -7.17 5.96
C ILE A 36 25.84 -6.16 6.64
N ASN A 37 26.19 -5.72 7.86
CA ASN A 37 25.38 -4.76 8.59
C ASN A 37 25.26 -3.41 7.85
N LYS A 38 26.35 -2.92 7.24
CA LYS A 38 26.33 -1.69 6.44
C LYS A 38 25.48 -1.83 5.17
N LEU A 39 25.65 -2.91 4.43
CA LEU A 39 24.98 -3.12 3.14
C LEU A 39 23.51 -3.53 3.28
N SER A 40 23.13 -4.13 4.42
CA SER A 40 21.73 -4.53 4.68
C SER A 40 20.87 -3.38 5.24
N ASN A 41 21.49 -2.32 5.74
CA ASN A 41 20.82 -1.20 6.40
C ASN A 41 21.11 0.14 5.70
N ILE A 42 21.11 0.14 4.37
CA ILE A 42 21.26 1.37 3.57
C ILE A 42 20.03 2.25 3.80
N VAL A 43 20.24 3.43 4.38
CA VAL A 43 19.17 4.41 4.68
C VAL A 43 18.90 5.32 3.47
N ASP A 44 19.95 5.66 2.72
CA ASP A 44 19.85 6.56 1.57
C ASP A 44 19.41 5.81 0.31
N VAL A 45 18.21 6.11 -0.19
CA VAL A 45 17.58 5.37 -1.30
C VAL A 45 18.45 5.37 -2.57
N PRO A 46 19.02 6.50 -3.03
CA PRO A 46 20.01 6.54 -4.11
C PRO A 46 21.20 5.58 -3.96
N LEU A 47 21.57 5.19 -2.73
CA LEU A 47 22.67 4.26 -2.48
C LEU A 47 22.24 2.79 -2.56
N SER A 48 20.95 2.50 -2.80
CA SER A 48 20.44 1.13 -2.88
C SER A 48 20.82 0.43 -4.20
N TYR A 49 20.93 -0.90 -4.15
CA TYR A 49 21.37 -1.72 -5.28
C TYR A 49 20.66 -1.43 -6.62
N PRO A 50 19.33 -1.18 -6.69
CA PRO A 50 18.66 -0.87 -7.95
C PRO A 50 19.25 0.31 -8.74
N PHE A 51 19.92 1.28 -8.09
CA PHE A 51 20.53 2.44 -8.75
C PHE A 51 21.90 2.15 -9.37
N TYR A 52 22.54 1.05 -9.00
CA TYR A 52 23.84 0.61 -9.53
C TYR A 52 23.74 -0.68 -10.34
N TYR A 53 22.55 -1.28 -10.36
CA TYR A 53 22.32 -2.50 -11.11
C TYR A 53 22.49 -2.25 -12.60
N THR A 54 23.37 -3.03 -13.22
CA THR A 54 23.57 -3.05 -14.67
C THR A 54 23.12 -4.39 -15.19
N ASN A 55 22.25 -4.35 -16.21
CA ASN A 55 21.71 -5.58 -16.76
C ASN A 55 22.77 -6.34 -17.56
N GLN A 56 22.88 -7.65 -17.35
CA GLN A 56 23.83 -8.53 -18.06
C GLN A 56 23.21 -9.20 -19.28
N PHE A 57 21.90 -9.04 -19.50
CA PHE A 57 21.18 -9.59 -20.64
C PHE A 57 20.53 -8.48 -21.48
N PRO A 58 20.22 -8.73 -22.77
CA PRO A 58 19.46 -7.77 -23.57
C PRO A 58 18.07 -7.56 -22.98
N ILE A 59 17.66 -6.30 -22.79
CA ILE A 59 16.31 -5.94 -22.38
C ILE A 59 15.38 -6.17 -23.58
N LEU A 60 14.48 -7.14 -23.48
CA LEU A 60 13.51 -7.45 -24.54
C LEU A 60 12.33 -6.48 -24.54
N GLU A 61 11.87 -6.06 -23.35
CA GLU A 61 10.74 -5.15 -23.16
C GLU A 61 11.05 -4.17 -22.03
N ASP A 62 10.59 -2.92 -22.18
CA ASP A 62 10.69 -1.92 -21.11
C ASP A 62 9.58 -2.13 -20.07
N GLY A 63 9.97 -2.67 -18.90
CA GLY A 63 9.05 -2.89 -17.79
C GLY A 63 8.37 -1.63 -17.26
N TRP A 64 8.93 -0.43 -17.50
CA TRP A 64 8.30 0.84 -17.14
C TRP A 64 7.09 1.17 -18.01
N LEU A 65 7.03 0.63 -19.22
CA LEU A 65 5.92 0.81 -20.16
C LEU A 65 4.87 -0.30 -20.05
N ALA A 66 5.14 -1.37 -19.28
CA ALA A 66 4.21 -2.48 -19.07
C ALA A 66 2.88 -2.03 -18.44
N PHE A 67 2.89 -0.93 -17.69
CA PHE A 67 1.68 -0.32 -17.14
C PHE A 67 1.74 1.21 -17.26
N THR A 68 0.80 1.79 -18.01
CA THR A 68 0.63 3.25 -18.03
C THR A 68 -0.77 3.62 -17.54
N LEU A 69 -0.85 4.67 -16.74
CA LEU A 69 -2.14 5.17 -16.23
C LEU A 69 -3.09 5.52 -17.37
N HIS A 70 -2.56 6.14 -18.43
CA HIS A 70 -3.36 6.52 -19.59
C HIS A 70 -3.99 5.30 -20.28
N SER A 71 -3.18 4.28 -20.60
CA SER A 71 -3.69 3.07 -21.28
C SER A 71 -4.66 2.27 -20.41
N GLU A 72 -4.43 2.22 -19.10
CA GLU A 72 -5.34 1.55 -18.18
C GLU A 72 -6.65 2.34 -18.00
N PHE A 73 -6.58 3.65 -17.78
CA PHE A 73 -7.75 4.46 -17.54
C PHE A 73 -8.62 4.65 -18.78
N ALA A 74 -8.04 4.69 -19.98
CA ALA A 74 -8.76 4.76 -21.24
C ALA A 74 -9.80 3.64 -21.37
N LYS A 75 -9.54 2.45 -20.80
CA LYS A 75 -10.47 1.31 -20.80
C LYS A 75 -11.80 1.61 -20.11
N TYR A 76 -11.83 2.56 -19.17
CA TYR A 76 -13.01 2.90 -18.36
C TYR A 76 -13.75 4.15 -18.87
N THR A 77 -13.06 5.10 -19.49
CA THR A 77 -13.65 6.39 -19.95
C THR A 77 -14.74 6.25 -21.03
N ASN A 78 -14.63 5.23 -21.89
CA ASN A 78 -15.55 4.97 -23.00
C ASN A 78 -16.82 4.20 -22.61
N LYS A 79 -16.88 3.66 -21.38
CA LYS A 79 -17.97 2.76 -20.95
C LYS A 79 -18.67 3.21 -19.67
N ALA A 80 -18.22 4.30 -19.05
CA ALA A 80 -18.71 4.71 -17.75
C ALA A 80 -18.75 6.24 -17.60
N ASP A 81 -19.52 6.70 -16.62
CA ASP A 81 -19.68 8.10 -16.25
C ASP A 81 -18.48 8.65 -15.45
N PHE A 82 -17.26 8.22 -15.82
CA PHE A 82 -16.00 8.64 -15.20
C PHE A 82 -15.07 9.34 -16.19
N ARG A 83 -14.39 10.39 -15.73
CA ARG A 83 -13.34 11.11 -16.48
C ARG A 83 -11.98 10.94 -15.81
N ILE A 84 -10.94 10.98 -16.63
CA ILE A 84 -9.57 11.17 -16.15
C ILE A 84 -9.43 12.64 -15.78
N THR A 85 -8.86 12.91 -14.60
CA THR A 85 -8.53 14.26 -14.16
C THR A 85 -7.04 14.38 -13.83
N ASP A 86 -6.47 15.53 -14.17
CA ASP A 86 -5.07 15.91 -13.91
C ASP A 86 -4.93 16.78 -12.65
N ILE A 87 -5.97 16.90 -11.81
CA ILE A 87 -5.92 17.70 -10.55
C ILE A 87 -4.75 17.33 -9.65
N ASN A 88 -4.28 16.09 -9.72
CA ASN A 88 -3.19 15.60 -8.89
C ASN A 88 -1.88 15.46 -9.67
N ARG A 89 -1.73 16.08 -10.85
CA ARG A 89 -0.55 15.93 -11.73
C ARG A 89 0.76 16.19 -10.99
N ASN A 90 0.76 17.19 -10.10
CA ASN A 90 1.92 17.60 -9.30
C ASN A 90 1.86 17.07 -7.85
N PHE A 91 1.01 16.07 -7.56
CA PHE A 91 0.83 15.46 -6.25
C PHE A 91 0.41 16.42 -5.11
N GLN A 92 -0.13 17.59 -5.48
CA GLN A 92 -0.48 18.66 -4.53
C GLN A 92 -1.80 18.40 -3.80
N VAL A 93 -2.80 17.80 -4.47
CA VAL A 93 -4.10 17.49 -3.84
C VAL A 93 -3.93 16.33 -2.87
N CYS A 94 -3.34 15.22 -3.33
CA CYS A 94 -3.00 14.07 -2.51
C CYS A 94 -1.64 13.49 -2.91
N SER A 95 -0.65 13.63 -2.02
CA SER A 95 0.74 13.19 -2.27
C SER A 95 0.91 11.68 -2.43
N SER A 96 -0.10 10.90 -2.08
CA SER A 96 -0.06 9.43 -2.12
C SER A 96 -1.00 8.80 -3.16
N TYR A 97 -1.66 9.62 -3.97
CA TYR A 97 -2.38 9.19 -5.16
C TYR A 97 -1.50 9.35 -6.40
N SER A 98 -1.87 8.68 -7.49
CA SER A 98 -1.25 8.85 -8.80
C SER A 98 -1.45 10.28 -9.32
N SER A 99 -0.61 10.66 -10.28
CA SER A 99 -0.67 11.97 -10.95
C SER A 99 -2.00 12.19 -11.69
N GLN A 100 -2.61 11.11 -12.18
CA GLN A 100 -3.95 11.10 -12.77
C GLN A 100 -4.86 10.19 -11.96
N VAL A 101 -6.13 10.52 -11.86
CA VAL A 101 -7.15 9.68 -11.20
C VAL A 101 -8.46 9.70 -11.99
N LEU A 102 -9.34 8.74 -11.69
CA LEU A 102 -10.67 8.64 -12.27
C LEU A 102 -11.74 9.10 -11.27
N VAL A 103 -12.53 10.09 -11.66
CA VAL A 103 -13.63 10.69 -10.87
C VAL A 103 -14.91 10.80 -11.73
N PRO A 104 -16.10 10.96 -11.13
CA PRO A 104 -17.35 11.08 -11.90
C PRO A 104 -17.30 12.28 -12.87
N LYS A 105 -17.81 12.08 -14.10
CA LYS A 105 -17.86 13.12 -15.14
C LYS A 105 -18.66 14.35 -14.71
N SER A 106 -19.68 14.15 -13.88
CA SER A 106 -20.60 15.19 -13.41
C SER A 106 -20.04 16.09 -12.30
N VAL A 107 -18.83 15.80 -11.80
CA VAL A 107 -18.23 16.55 -10.69
C VAL A 107 -17.02 17.33 -11.19
N GLU A 108 -17.02 18.64 -10.93
CA GLU A 108 -15.92 19.55 -11.26
C GLU A 108 -14.72 19.36 -10.33
N ASP A 109 -13.52 19.67 -10.85
CA ASP A 109 -12.26 19.53 -10.13
C ASP A 109 -12.22 20.34 -8.81
N GLU A 110 -12.87 21.51 -8.77
CA GLU A 110 -12.96 22.32 -7.55
C GLU A 110 -13.71 21.59 -6.42
N VAL A 111 -14.78 20.86 -6.76
CA VAL A 111 -15.55 20.06 -5.79
C VAL A 111 -14.68 18.91 -5.28
N VAL A 112 -13.92 18.26 -6.16
CA VAL A 112 -13.00 17.17 -5.77
C VAL A 112 -11.93 17.69 -4.81
N CYS A 113 -11.31 18.84 -5.09
CA CYS A 113 -10.30 19.45 -4.22
C CYS A 113 -10.86 19.80 -2.82
N LYS A 114 -12.08 20.33 -2.75
CA LYS A 114 -12.74 20.62 -1.46
C LYS A 114 -13.09 19.33 -0.71
N ALA A 115 -13.64 18.32 -1.39
CA ALA A 115 -13.91 17.01 -0.81
C ALA A 115 -12.62 16.35 -0.27
N ALA A 116 -11.51 16.49 -0.98
CA ALA A 116 -10.21 15.98 -0.54
C ALA A 116 -9.82 16.52 0.84
N SER A 117 -9.99 17.82 1.09
CA SER A 117 -9.67 18.42 2.41
C SER A 117 -10.48 17.84 3.58
N HIS A 118 -11.63 17.20 3.29
CA HIS A 118 -12.47 16.55 4.30
C HIS A 118 -12.02 15.10 4.62
N ARG A 119 -11.07 14.56 3.87
CA ARG A 119 -10.62 13.17 3.91
C ARG A 119 -9.20 13.08 4.46
N GLN A 120 -8.90 12.03 5.21
CA GLN A 120 -7.58 11.87 5.80
C GLN A 120 -6.49 11.80 4.71
N SER A 121 -5.43 12.61 4.89
CA SER A 121 -4.33 12.70 3.92
C SER A 121 -4.81 13.05 2.51
N ASN A 122 -5.95 13.75 2.43
CA ASN A 122 -6.60 14.17 1.21
C ASN A 122 -6.93 13.03 0.23
N ARG A 123 -7.09 11.80 0.74
CA ARG A 123 -7.44 10.63 -0.09
C ARG A 123 -8.95 10.61 -0.34
N PHE A 124 -9.39 11.40 -1.32
CA PHE A 124 -10.78 11.51 -1.78
C PHE A 124 -11.23 10.26 -2.56
N PRO A 125 -12.54 10.01 -2.70
CA PRO A 125 -13.05 8.89 -3.49
C PRO A 125 -12.53 8.90 -4.95
N VAL A 126 -11.82 7.83 -5.33
CA VAL A 126 -11.35 7.57 -6.70
C VAL A 126 -11.78 6.18 -7.16
N LEU A 127 -12.14 6.05 -8.44
CA LEU A 127 -12.48 4.77 -9.04
C LEU A 127 -11.26 3.83 -9.04
N SER A 128 -11.47 2.56 -8.66
CA SER A 128 -10.44 1.51 -8.63
C SER A 128 -10.73 0.35 -9.58
N TYR A 129 -12.00 0.03 -9.79
CA TYR A 129 -12.40 -1.11 -10.62
C TYR A 129 -13.84 -0.96 -11.12
N ILE A 130 -14.10 -1.43 -12.34
CA ILE A 130 -15.45 -1.58 -12.90
C ILE A 130 -15.68 -3.02 -13.31
N HIS A 131 -16.77 -3.62 -12.82
CA HIS A 131 -17.23 -4.92 -13.25
C HIS A 131 -17.93 -4.80 -14.61
N LYS A 132 -17.32 -5.37 -15.66
CA LYS A 132 -17.75 -5.17 -17.05
C LYS A 132 -19.19 -5.61 -17.35
N ALA A 133 -19.67 -6.69 -16.71
CA ALA A 133 -20.98 -7.24 -17.02
C ALA A 133 -22.15 -6.48 -16.37
N THR A 134 -21.94 -5.91 -15.17
CA THR A 134 -23.00 -5.24 -14.41
C THR A 134 -22.85 -3.72 -14.36
N GLY A 135 -21.69 -3.19 -14.75
CA GLY A 135 -21.35 -1.77 -14.60
C GLY A 135 -21.15 -1.33 -13.14
N THR A 136 -21.22 -2.23 -12.17
CA THR A 136 -20.93 -1.92 -10.76
C THR A 136 -19.45 -1.66 -10.58
N TYR A 137 -19.09 -0.77 -9.66
CA TYR A 137 -17.70 -0.36 -9.47
C TYR A 137 -17.28 -0.32 -8.01
N LEU A 138 -15.96 -0.34 -7.83
CA LEU A 138 -15.30 -0.12 -6.56
C LEU A 138 -14.59 1.23 -6.61
N ALA A 139 -14.90 2.09 -5.66
CA ALA A 139 -14.12 3.29 -5.38
C ALA A 139 -13.39 3.12 -4.05
N ARG A 140 -12.24 3.77 -3.91
CA ARG A 140 -11.44 3.79 -2.67
C ARG A 140 -11.25 5.22 -2.19
N ALA A 141 -11.30 5.40 -0.88
CA ALA A 141 -11.08 6.66 -0.21
C ALA A 141 -10.44 6.41 1.16
N SER A 142 -10.05 7.47 1.84
CA SER A 142 -9.80 7.42 3.28
C SER A 142 -11.04 7.79 4.09
N GLN A 143 -10.95 7.57 5.40
CA GLN A 143 -11.94 8.06 6.36
C GLN A 143 -12.09 9.59 6.30
N ILE A 144 -13.29 10.09 6.60
CA ILE A 144 -13.50 11.51 6.84
C ILE A 144 -12.84 11.95 8.17
N ILE A 145 -12.34 13.17 8.23
CA ILE A 145 -11.60 13.67 9.41
C ILE A 145 -12.50 14.35 10.45
N SER A 146 -13.72 14.73 10.08
CA SER A 146 -14.67 15.44 10.93
C SER A 146 -16.09 14.88 10.75
N THR A 147 -16.95 15.05 11.76
CA THR A 147 -18.40 14.81 11.65
C THR A 147 -19.14 16.02 11.09
N LYS A 148 -18.48 17.18 10.97
CA LYS A 148 -19.02 18.36 10.30
C LYS A 148 -19.32 18.02 8.85
N ARG A 149 -20.45 18.50 8.35
CA ARG A 149 -20.86 18.27 6.95
C ARG A 149 -19.89 18.93 5.98
N CYS A 150 -19.63 18.25 4.87
CA CYS A 150 -18.90 18.77 3.72
C CYS A 150 -19.78 18.54 2.49
N LYS A 151 -20.35 19.62 1.95
CA LYS A 151 -21.29 19.54 0.82
C LYS A 151 -20.60 18.99 -0.41
N GLU A 152 -19.32 19.28 -0.57
CA GLU A 152 -18.51 18.82 -1.70
C GLU A 152 -18.18 17.33 -1.61
N ASP A 153 -17.90 16.80 -0.41
CA ASP A 153 -17.73 15.35 -0.21
C ASP A 153 -19.06 14.61 -0.40
N GLU A 154 -20.16 15.14 0.12
CA GLU A 154 -21.51 14.62 -0.10
C GLU A 154 -21.87 14.62 -1.59
N ALA A 155 -21.61 15.71 -2.32
CA ALA A 155 -21.86 15.82 -3.75
C ALA A 155 -20.99 14.84 -4.56
N LEU A 156 -19.70 14.74 -4.22
CA LEU A 156 -18.79 13.80 -4.86
C LEU A 156 -19.26 12.36 -4.65
N LEU A 157 -19.57 11.96 -3.41
CA LEU A 157 -20.09 10.62 -3.11
C LEU A 157 -21.44 10.37 -3.81
N ASN A 158 -22.35 11.34 -3.87
CA ASN A 158 -23.62 11.15 -4.57
C ASN A 158 -23.42 10.89 -6.07
N ALA A 159 -22.40 11.47 -6.70
CA ALA A 159 -22.07 11.20 -8.10
C ALA A 159 -21.51 9.77 -8.35
N TYR A 160 -21.09 9.07 -7.29
CA TYR A 160 -20.74 7.64 -7.33
C TYR A 160 -21.93 6.71 -7.06
N VAL A 161 -23.16 7.22 -6.99
CA VAL A 161 -24.35 6.37 -6.79
C VAL A 161 -25.01 6.09 -8.14
N LEU A 162 -25.15 4.81 -8.48
CA LEU A 162 -25.86 4.40 -9.68
C LEU A 162 -27.36 4.78 -9.59
N PRO A 163 -28.00 5.23 -10.70
CA PRO A 163 -29.41 5.60 -10.70
C PRO A 163 -30.33 4.51 -10.13
N GLY A 164 -31.21 4.89 -9.20
CA GLY A 164 -32.16 3.97 -8.57
C GLY A 164 -31.55 2.93 -7.63
N LYS A 165 -30.27 3.06 -7.26
CA LYS A 165 -29.57 2.15 -6.33
C LYS A 165 -29.15 2.87 -5.05
N LYS A 166 -28.85 2.08 -4.02
CA LYS A 166 -28.07 2.53 -2.85
C LYS A 166 -26.65 2.00 -2.99
N ALA A 167 -25.67 2.80 -2.61
CA ALA A 167 -24.27 2.42 -2.58
C ALA A 167 -23.84 1.97 -1.16
N PHE A 168 -22.66 1.36 -1.05
CA PHE A 168 -22.15 0.82 0.20
C PHE A 168 -20.80 1.43 0.56
N ILE A 169 -20.66 1.88 1.81
CA ILE A 169 -19.38 2.23 2.40
C ILE A 169 -18.93 1.04 3.24
N VAL A 170 -17.85 0.37 2.84
CA VAL A 170 -17.27 -0.74 3.61
C VAL A 170 -16.07 -0.21 4.37
N ASP A 171 -16.21 -0.10 5.68
CA ASP A 171 -15.14 0.34 6.56
C ASP A 171 -14.45 -0.86 7.23
N ILE A 172 -13.15 -0.97 6.98
CA ILE A 172 -12.31 -2.07 7.42
C ILE A 172 -11.42 -1.73 8.62
N ARG A 173 -11.57 -0.55 9.23
CA ARG A 173 -10.73 -0.11 10.35
C ARG A 173 -10.95 -0.99 11.59
N THR A 174 -9.87 -1.35 12.29
CA THR A 174 -9.98 -1.86 13.66
C THR A 174 -9.99 -0.71 14.66
N TYR A 175 -11.06 -0.59 15.43
CA TYR A 175 -11.22 0.40 16.50
C TYR A 175 -10.78 -0.18 17.84
N SER A 176 -9.95 0.54 18.59
CA SER A 176 -9.58 0.12 19.96
C SER A 176 -10.75 0.16 20.94
N SER A 177 -11.77 1.00 20.69
CA SER A 177 -12.92 1.21 21.57
C SER A 177 -14.27 0.78 20.95
N GLY A 178 -14.26 0.03 19.84
CA GLY A 178 -15.47 -0.33 19.11
C GLY A 178 -16.17 0.84 18.40
N ARG A 179 -15.62 2.06 18.46
CA ARG A 179 -16.12 3.26 17.76
C ARG A 179 -15.04 3.89 16.88
N PRO A 180 -15.39 4.46 15.72
CA PRO A 180 -14.44 5.20 14.92
C PRO A 180 -13.89 6.40 15.69
N THR A 181 -12.56 6.50 15.75
CA THR A 181 -11.84 7.60 16.42
C THR A 181 -11.88 8.91 15.63
N ARG A 182 -12.31 8.85 14.37
CA ARG A 182 -12.52 9.99 13.47
C ARG A 182 -13.92 9.90 12.85
N GLY A 183 -14.30 10.87 12.03
CA GLY A 183 -15.64 10.92 11.47
C GLY A 183 -16.03 9.64 10.71
N LYS A 184 -17.35 9.44 10.63
CA LYS A 184 -18.02 8.37 9.90
C LYS A 184 -19.11 9.01 9.06
N GLU A 185 -19.26 8.54 7.83
CA GLU A 185 -20.36 8.90 6.95
C GLU A 185 -21.69 8.42 7.57
N SER A 186 -22.46 9.37 8.12
CA SER A 186 -23.77 9.10 8.74
C SER A 186 -24.87 9.01 7.69
N GLU A 187 -25.89 8.19 7.95
CA GLU A 187 -27.06 8.08 7.04
C GLU A 187 -27.82 9.40 6.88
N SER A 188 -27.71 10.32 7.83
CA SER A 188 -28.29 11.67 7.74
C SER A 188 -27.63 12.54 6.67
N ASN A 189 -26.31 12.42 6.52
CA ASN A 189 -25.52 13.26 5.62
C ASN A 189 -25.33 12.56 4.26
N TYR A 190 -25.31 11.22 4.26
CA TYR A 190 -25.09 10.37 3.10
C TYR A 190 -26.26 9.38 2.93
N PRO A 191 -27.49 9.85 2.65
CA PRO A 191 -28.71 9.02 2.67
C PRO A 191 -28.76 7.92 1.59
N LEU A 192 -27.98 8.09 0.52
CA LEU A 192 -27.85 7.10 -0.56
C LEU A 192 -26.82 6.01 -0.26
N TRP A 193 -26.10 6.12 0.85
CA TRP A 193 -25.00 5.24 1.24
C TRP A 193 -25.36 4.43 2.48
N LYS A 194 -25.27 3.10 2.37
CA LYS A 194 -25.38 2.19 3.50
C LYS A 194 -23.99 1.88 4.05
N TYR A 195 -23.78 2.18 5.32
CA TYR A 195 -22.49 1.95 5.97
C TYR A 195 -22.39 0.53 6.53
N ILE A 196 -21.32 -0.18 6.19
CA ILE A 196 -21.01 -1.54 6.63
C ILE A 196 -19.65 -1.53 7.34
N PHE A 197 -19.62 -2.06 8.55
CA PHE A 197 -18.38 -2.22 9.32
C PHE A 197 -17.86 -3.66 9.26
N ARG A 198 -16.59 -3.84 8.86
CA ARG A 198 -15.89 -5.13 8.68
C ARG A 198 -14.42 -5.01 9.13
N PRO A 199 -14.14 -4.91 10.44
CA PRO A 199 -12.79 -4.64 10.94
C PRO A 199 -11.80 -5.71 10.48
N VAL A 200 -10.68 -5.25 9.93
CA VAL A 200 -9.51 -6.07 9.61
C VAL A 200 -8.41 -5.75 10.61
N GLN A 201 -7.76 -6.80 11.15
CA GLN A 201 -6.71 -6.66 12.15
C GLN A 201 -5.62 -5.68 11.68
N LYS A 202 -5.05 -4.94 12.62
CA LYS A 202 -3.94 -4.03 12.32
C LYS A 202 -2.69 -4.84 11.96
N TRP A 203 -1.77 -4.21 11.23
CA TRP A 203 -0.55 -4.86 10.77
C TRP A 203 0.33 -5.40 11.91
N GLN A 204 0.23 -4.85 13.13
CA GLN A 204 0.95 -5.41 14.29
C GLN A 204 0.51 -6.84 14.62
N ALA A 205 -0.79 -7.15 14.56
CA ALA A 205 -1.26 -8.51 14.80
C ALA A 205 -0.75 -9.47 13.71
N LEU A 206 -0.64 -8.99 12.47
CA LEU A 206 -0.01 -9.75 11.39
C LEU A 206 1.49 -9.94 11.63
N GLN A 207 2.19 -8.92 12.14
CA GLN A 207 3.61 -9.00 12.51
C GLN A 207 3.84 -9.99 13.66
N ASP A 208 3.00 -9.98 14.69
CA ASP A 208 3.08 -10.91 15.82
C ASP A 208 2.82 -12.35 15.37
N SER A 209 1.80 -12.55 14.52
CA SER A 209 1.51 -13.83 13.88
C SER A 209 2.66 -14.31 13.01
N PHE A 210 3.28 -13.40 12.25
CA PHE A 210 4.44 -13.72 11.42
C PHE A 210 5.64 -14.10 12.26
N THR A 211 5.93 -13.35 13.33
CA THR A 211 7.03 -13.63 14.26
C THR A 211 6.85 -14.99 14.92
N SER A 212 5.63 -15.31 15.36
CA SER A 212 5.30 -16.62 15.93
C SER A 212 5.50 -17.77 14.93
N LEU A 213 5.19 -17.53 13.65
CA LEU A 213 5.46 -18.48 12.56
C LEU A 213 6.96 -18.68 12.38
N ILE A 214 7.75 -17.60 12.36
CA ILE A 214 9.22 -17.67 12.29
C ILE A 214 9.75 -18.52 13.43
N ASP A 215 9.40 -18.19 14.68
CA ASP A 215 9.89 -18.91 15.85
C ASP A 215 9.55 -20.41 15.81
N GLY A 216 8.34 -20.74 15.36
CA GLY A 216 7.92 -22.13 15.14
C GLY A 216 8.75 -22.84 14.06
N CYS A 217 9.02 -22.18 12.92
CA CYS A 217 9.85 -22.74 11.86
C CYS A 217 11.32 -22.93 12.28
N ILE A 218 11.88 -21.99 13.04
CA ILE A 218 13.27 -22.07 13.55
C ILE A 218 13.43 -23.22 14.55
N SER A 219 12.38 -23.55 15.29
CA SER A 219 12.38 -24.68 16.22
C SER A 219 12.46 -26.06 15.54
N MET A 220 12.23 -26.12 14.21
CA MET A 220 12.31 -27.33 13.40
C MET A 220 13.68 -27.42 12.69
N PRO A 221 14.43 -28.52 12.84
CA PRO A 221 15.82 -28.59 12.40
C PRO A 221 15.92 -28.73 10.88
N SER A 222 16.16 -27.62 10.17
CA SER A 222 16.60 -27.61 8.77
C SER A 222 17.66 -26.52 8.58
N THR A 223 18.81 -26.67 9.23
CA THR A 223 19.90 -25.68 9.15
C THR A 223 20.77 -25.96 7.93
N TYR A 224 20.74 -25.08 6.94
CA TYR A 224 21.74 -25.07 5.87
C TYR A 224 23.06 -24.51 6.44
N GLN A 225 24.09 -25.35 6.53
CA GLN A 225 25.41 -24.96 7.02
C GLN A 225 26.36 -24.72 5.84
N TYR A 226 26.97 -23.55 5.81
CA TYR A 226 28.02 -23.23 4.86
C TYR A 226 29.32 -22.96 5.62
N ASN A 227 30.37 -23.72 5.30
CA ASN A 227 31.71 -23.48 5.83
C ASN A 227 32.42 -22.48 4.92
N VAL A 228 32.88 -21.38 5.51
CA VAL A 228 33.74 -20.43 4.79
C VAL A 228 35.16 -21.00 4.86
N LEU A 229 35.72 -21.37 3.69
CA LEU A 229 37.09 -21.88 3.55
C LEU A 229 38.13 -20.80 3.82
#